data_AF-R6FPE0-F1
#
_entry.id   AF-R6FPE0-F1
#
_cell.length_a   1.000
_cell.length_b   1.000
_cell.length_c   1.000
_cell.angle_alpha   90.00
_cell.angle_beta   90.00
_cell.angle_gamma   90.00
#
_symmetry.space_group_name_H-M   'P 1'
#
loop_
_entity.id
_entity.type
_entity.pdbx_description
1 polymer ?
#
loop_
_entity_poly.entity_id
_entity_poly.type
_entity_poly.pdbx_seq_one_letter_code
_entity_poly.pdbx_strand_id
1 'polypeptide(L)' 'MNRIKAFDNPTIAITKLTEGNYGAINACCLLIKQGSSIYPYTDGFEYIKNLDDIGIYGTDIYVLWSDICQRDLAK' A
#
# COMPACT_ATOMS: atom_id res chain seq x y z
N MET A 1 -10.99 -5.41 -9.49
CA MET A 1 -10.93 -6.89 -9.72
C MET A 1 -9.56 -7.32 -10.28
N ASN A 2 -8.47 -6.90 -9.64
CA ASN A 2 -7.10 -7.26 -10.05
C ASN A 2 -6.25 -7.52 -8.80
N ARG A 3 -6.46 -8.65 -8.13
CA ARG A 3 -5.59 -9.08 -7.02
C ARG A 3 -4.15 -9.23 -7.49
N ILE A 4 -3.21 -9.02 -6.56
CA ILE A 4 -1.80 -9.26 -6.79
C ILE A 4 -1.59 -10.77 -6.99
N LYS A 5 -0.78 -11.14 -7.98
CA LYS A 5 -0.41 -12.52 -8.31
C LYS A 5 1.04 -12.78 -7.97
N ALA A 6 1.39 -14.05 -7.75
CA ALA A 6 2.74 -14.48 -7.39
C ALA A 6 3.83 -14.04 -8.38
N PHE A 7 3.49 -13.86 -9.65
CA PHE A 7 4.43 -13.46 -10.71
C PHE A 7 4.31 -11.98 -11.11
N ASP A 8 3.52 -11.19 -10.37
CA ASP A 8 3.51 -9.75 -10.58
C ASP A 8 4.82 -9.16 -10.06
N ASN A 9 5.45 -8.32 -10.87
CA ASN A 9 6.55 -7.49 -10.37
C ASN A 9 6.01 -6.35 -9.49
N PRO A 10 6.86 -5.69 -8.68
CA PRO A 10 6.42 -4.64 -7.76
C PRO A 10 5.64 -3.50 -8.43
N THR A 11 6.03 -3.10 -9.65
CA THR A 11 5.32 -2.04 -10.39
C THR A 11 3.90 -2.47 -10.76
N ILE A 12 3.72 -3.70 -11.25
CA ILE A 12 2.40 -4.25 -11.58
C ILE A 12 1.56 -4.39 -10.32
N ALA A 13 2.14 -4.90 -9.23
CA ALA A 13 1.46 -5.07 -7.95
C ALA A 13 0.92 -3.73 -7.42
N ILE A 14 1.77 -2.69 -7.37
CA ILE A 14 1.38 -1.33 -6.95
C ILE A 14 0.31 -0.76 -7.88
N THR A 15 0.48 -0.90 -9.20
CA THR A 15 -0.48 -0.37 -10.18
C THR A 15 -1.85 -1.00 -10.03
N LYS A 16 -1.90 -2.32 -9.80
CA LYS A 16 -3.14 -3.06 -9.54
C LYS A 16 -3.79 -2.63 -8.22
N LEU A 17 -3.00 -2.53 -7.15
CA LEU A 17 -3.48 -2.19 -5.82
C LEU A 17 -4.05 -0.76 -5.79
N THR A 18 -3.38 0.17 -6.47
CA THR A 18 -3.71 1.60 -6.44
C THR A 18 -4.67 2.04 -7.53
N GLU A 19 -4.98 1.17 -8.49
CA GLU A 19 -5.88 1.44 -9.63
C GLU A 19 -5.54 2.75 -10.38
N GLY A 20 -4.26 3.16 -10.36
CA GLY A 20 -3.78 4.40 -10.97
C GLY A 20 -4.01 5.68 -10.15
N ASN A 21 -4.53 5.58 -8.92
CA ASN A 21 -4.70 6.73 -8.02
C ASN A 21 -3.32 7.22 -7.51
N TYR A 22 -2.91 8.42 -7.92
CA TYR A 22 -1.62 9.01 -7.52
C TYR A 22 -1.42 9.16 -6.01
N GLY A 23 -2.50 9.45 -5.27
CA GLY A 23 -2.46 9.55 -3.82
C GLY A 23 -2.19 8.19 -3.17
N ALA A 24 -2.86 7.14 -3.66
CA ALA A 24 -2.65 5.78 -3.21
C ALA A 24 -1.25 5.24 -3.58
N ILE A 25 -0.76 5.58 -4.77
CA ILE A 25 0.62 5.28 -5.19
C ILE A 25 1.61 5.90 -4.21
N ASN A 26 1.43 7.18 -3.89
CA ASN A 26 2.30 7.87 -2.94
C ASN A 26 2.26 7.22 -1.54
N ALA A 27 1.07 6.87 -1.05
CA ALA A 27 0.91 6.16 0.23
C ALA A 27 1.65 4.81 0.23
N CYS A 28 1.48 4.00 -0.82
CA CYS A 28 2.15 2.71 -0.95
C CYS A 28 3.67 2.85 -1.02
N CYS A 29 4.18 3.83 -1.78
CA CYS A 29 5.62 4.10 -1.86
C CYS A 29 6.21 4.54 -0.51
N LEU A 30 5.48 5.33 0.27
CA LEU A 30 5.89 5.74 1.61
C LEU A 30 5.90 4.54 2.57
N LEU A 31 4.88 3.69 2.54
CA LEU A 31 4.83 2.46 3.33
C LEU A 31 5.99 1.51 3.00
N ILE A 32 6.31 1.31 1.72
CA ILE A 32 7.47 0.48 1.35
C ILE A 32 8.78 1.09 1.86
N LYS A 33 8.96 2.40 1.68
CA LYS A 33 10.22 3.07 1.98
C LYS A 33 10.48 3.23 3.49
N GLN A 34 9.42 3.45 4.27
CA GLN A 34 9.52 3.87 5.66
C GLN A 34 8.85 2.89 6.63
N GLY A 35 7.92 2.05 6.18
CA GLY A 35 7.15 1.15 7.05
C GLY A 35 8.00 0.12 7.78
N SER A 36 9.15 -0.28 7.21
CA SER A 36 10.11 -1.17 7.90
C SER A 36 10.80 -0.51 9.10
N SER A 37 10.87 0.82 9.14
CA SER A 37 11.42 1.56 10.30
C SER A 37 10.42 1.67 11.46
N ILE A 38 9.13 1.48 11.18
CA ILE A 38 8.03 1.56 12.15
C ILE A 38 7.82 0.20 12.79
N TYR A 39 7.81 -0.86 11.97
CA TYR A 39 7.70 -2.23 12.44
C TYR A 39 8.86 -3.07 11.87
N PRO A 40 9.95 -3.28 12.64
CA PRO A 40 11.20 -3.85 12.14
C PRO A 40 11.14 -5.34 11.83
N TYR A 41 9.97 -5.98 12.00
CA TYR A 41 9.76 -7.40 11.77
C TYR A 41 9.05 -7.70 10.44
N THR A 42 8.59 -6.67 9.73
CA THR A 42 7.85 -6.78 8.47
C THR A 42 8.62 -6.05 7.36
N ASP A 43 8.75 -6.69 6.20
CA ASP A 43 9.30 -6.03 5.02
C ASP A 43 8.35 -4.91 4.56
N GLY A 44 8.87 -3.82 4.00
CA GLY A 44 8.05 -2.71 3.51
C GLY A 44 7.01 -3.14 2.47
N PHE A 45 7.28 -4.22 1.73
CA PHE A 45 6.34 -4.79 0.77
C PHE A 45 5.22 -5.62 1.43
N GLU A 46 5.40 -6.08 2.67
CA GLU A 46 4.38 -6.86 3.38
C GLU A 46 3.12 -6.04 3.64
N TYR A 47 3.25 -4.72 3.84
CA TYR A 47 2.11 -3.81 3.93
C TYR A 47 1.26 -3.78 2.65
N ILE A 48 1.89 -3.90 1.47
CA ILE A 48 1.18 -3.94 0.18
C ILE A 48 0.37 -5.23 0.07
N LYS A 49 0.95 -6.35 0.50
CA LYS A 49 0.25 -7.63 0.58
C LYS A 49 -0.94 -7.55 1.54
N ASN A 50 -0.74 -6.97 2.72
CA ASN A 50 -1.81 -6.83 3.72
C ASN A 50 -3.00 -6.04 3.17
N LEU A 51 -2.75 -4.93 2.46
CA LEU A 51 -3.79 -4.14 1.79
C LEU A 51 -4.57 -4.95 0.75
N ASP A 52 -3.88 -5.79 -0.05
CA ASP A 52 -4.51 -6.68 -1.03
C ASP A 52 -5.34 -7.79 -0.35
N ASP A 53 -4.84 -8.35 0.76
CA ASP A 53 -5.49 -9.42 1.52
C ASP A 53 -6.79 -8.93 2.18
N ILE A 54 -6.78 -7.73 2.76
CA ILE A 54 -7.97 -7.10 3.38
C ILE A 54 -8.89 -6.41 2.35
N GLY A 55 -8.44 -6.27 1.11
CA GLY A 55 -9.23 -5.76 0.00
C GLY A 55 -9.40 -4.24 -0.04
N ILE A 56 -8.42 -3.48 0.47
CA ILE A 56 -8.41 -2.01 0.38
C ILE A 56 -7.62 -1.60 -0.87
N TYR A 57 -8.30 -0.94 -1.81
CA TYR A 57 -7.77 -0.62 -3.13
C TYR A 57 -7.96 0.86 -3.48
N GLY A 58 -7.17 1.33 -4.45
CA GLY A 58 -7.41 2.59 -5.13
C GLY A 58 -7.62 3.78 -4.20
N THR A 59 -8.76 4.44 -4.34
CA THR A 59 -9.11 5.62 -3.53
C THR A 59 -9.22 5.32 -2.04
N ASP A 60 -9.62 4.11 -1.64
CA ASP A 60 -9.77 3.75 -0.23
C ASP A 60 -8.41 3.73 0.49
N ILE A 61 -7.34 3.35 -0.21
CA ILE A 61 -5.97 3.46 0.30
C ILE A 61 -5.63 4.91 0.57
N TYR A 62 -5.98 5.81 -0.37
CA TYR A 62 -5.71 7.23 -0.19
C TYR A 62 -6.49 7.79 0.99
N VAL A 63 -7.79 7.51 1.12
CA VAL A 63 -8.63 7.98 2.23
C VAL A 63 -8.13 7.42 3.57
N LEU A 64 -7.77 6.14 3.63
CA LEU A 64 -7.18 5.54 4.82
C LEU A 64 -5.91 6.29 5.22
N TRP A 65 -4.98 6.47 4.29
CA TRP A 65 -3.73 7.15 4.57
C TRP A 65 -3.92 8.64 4.89
N SER A 66 -4.72 9.38 4.12
CA SER A 66 -4.83 10.83 4.22
C SER A 66 -5.77 11.29 5.32
N ASP A 67 -6.93 10.67 5.47
CA ASP A 67 -8.03 11.19 6.29
C ASP A 67 -8.09 10.47 7.64
N ILE A 68 -7.94 9.14 7.63
CA ILE A 68 -8.02 8.31 8.84
C ILE A 68 -6.67 8.33 9.58
N CYS A 69 -5.59 8.00 8.88
CA CYS A 69 -4.24 7.98 9.44
C CYS A 69 -3.59 9.37 9.46
N GLN A 70 -4.19 10.38 8.81
CA GLN A 70 -3.67 11.76 8.78
C GLN A 70 -2.22 11.86 8.26
N ARG A 71 -1.89 10.96 7.31
CA ARG A 71 -0.56 10.75 6.72
C ARG A 71 0.52 10.27 7.69
N ASP A 72 0.14 9.89 8.90
CA ASP A 72 1.00 9.17 9.83
C ASP A 72 1.06 7.69 9.44
N LEU A 73 2.27 7.19 9.20
CA LEU A 73 2.49 5.80 8.80
C LEU A 73 2.49 4.83 9.99
N ALA A 74 2.56 5.33 11.23
CA ALA A 74 2.64 4.52 12.45
C ALA A 74 1.29 4.30 13.15
N LYS A 75 0.21 4.82 12.57
CA LYS A 75 -1.15 4.78 13.10
C LYS A 75 -1.97 3.67 12.44
#